data_AF-A0A412B0J0-F1
#
_entry.id   AF-A0A412B0J0-F1
#
_cell.length_a   1.000
_cell.length_b   1.000
_cell.length_c   1.000
_cell.angle_alpha   90.00
_cell.angle_beta   90.00
_cell.angle_gamma   90.00
#
_symmetry.space_group_name_H-M   'P 1'
#
loop_
_entity.id
_entity.type
_entity.pdbx_description
1 polymer ?
#
loop_
_entity_poly.entity_id
_entity_poly.type
_entity_poly.pdbx_seq_one_letter_code
_entity_poly.pdbx_strand_id
1 'polypeptide(L)'
;MLDSGEYDYEDIRALNLEQVENCLLDLSNRGYCKKPTFDFEKKRPMPEITEIQLPPGGIAIVEGIHALNPLVTAHLPGDKILKMYVSVKQGIKDGDEVILSPRNLRLVRRLVRDYHFRATEPEKTLKSWGAVCRGENLFIQPFKRTSDITVNSIHIYEPCVLCHDALALLNSIHPASEFYDTAMDLKRRLSRFVQIDAGLVPRDSLLREFLGGGIYF
;
A
#
# COMPACT_ATOMS: atom_id res chain seq x y z
N MET A 1 4.07 3.14 20.37
CA MET A 1 5.10 2.10 20.20
C MET A 1 4.41 0.76 20.24
N LEU A 2 4.92 -0.20 19.48
CA LEU A 2 4.51 -1.60 19.55
C LEU A 2 4.98 -2.25 20.85
N ASP A 3 4.39 -3.39 21.23
CA ASP A 3 4.85 -4.19 22.37
C ASP A 3 6.31 -4.65 22.21
N SER A 4 6.83 -4.66 20.98
CA SER A 4 8.23 -4.92 20.64
C SER A 4 9.18 -3.73 20.92
N GLY A 5 8.67 -2.57 21.34
CA GLY A 5 9.44 -1.34 21.53
C GLY A 5 9.70 -0.55 20.24
N GLU A 6 9.27 -1.05 19.08
CA GLU A 6 9.42 -0.34 17.80
C GLU A 6 8.33 0.75 17.61
N TYR A 7 8.61 1.75 16.77
CA TYR A 7 7.62 2.76 16.39
C TYR A 7 6.51 2.11 15.56
N ASP A 8 5.25 2.36 15.94
CA ASP A 8 4.10 1.91 15.17
C ASP A 8 3.74 2.98 14.13
N TYR A 9 4.36 2.90 12.96
CA TYR A 9 4.09 3.81 11.84
C TYR A 9 2.74 3.55 11.14
N GLU A 10 2.06 2.45 11.49
CA GLU A 10 0.71 2.14 10.98
C GLU A 10 -0.40 2.74 11.86
N ASP A 11 -0.06 3.29 13.03
CA ASP A 11 -1.01 3.93 13.93
C ASP A 11 -1.32 5.36 13.50
N ILE A 12 -2.60 5.70 13.45
CA ILE A 12 -3.07 7.05 13.12
C ILE A 12 -2.44 8.15 14.01
N ARG A 13 -2.11 7.81 15.26
CA ARG A 13 -1.48 8.72 16.23
C ARG A 13 0.00 9.00 15.95
N ALA A 14 0.60 8.29 14.99
CA ALA A 14 1.94 8.61 14.49
C ALA A 14 1.91 9.84 13.56
N LEU A 15 0.74 10.27 13.09
CA LEU A 15 0.57 11.50 12.32
C LEU A 15 0.39 12.71 13.24
N ASN A 16 0.88 13.86 12.78
CA ASN A 16 0.45 15.15 13.33
C ASN A 16 -0.93 15.50 12.75
N LEU A 17 -1.99 15.00 13.41
CA LEU A 17 -3.36 15.14 12.93
C LEU A 17 -3.80 16.60 12.83
N GLU A 18 -3.37 17.46 13.75
CA GLU A 18 -3.67 18.89 13.70
C GLU A 18 -3.08 19.56 12.45
N GLN A 19 -1.82 19.27 12.12
CA GLN A 19 -1.21 19.80 10.89
C GLN A 19 -1.87 19.26 9.63
N VAL A 20 -2.23 17.98 9.62
CA VAL A 20 -2.93 17.35 8.49
C VAL A 20 -4.29 18.02 8.29
N GLU A 21 -5.08 18.16 9.36
CA GLU A 21 -6.40 18.79 9.32
C GLU A 21 -6.32 20.23 8.81
N ASN A 22 -5.41 21.04 9.37
CA ASN A 22 -5.21 22.42 8.95
C ASN A 22 -4.84 22.51 7.46
N CYS A 23 -3.94 21.66 6.96
CA CYS A 23 -3.59 21.65 5.54
C CYS A 23 -4.78 21.31 4.65
N LEU A 24 -5.57 20.30 5.02
CA LEU A 24 -6.72 19.86 4.23
C LEU A 24 -7.85 20.90 4.24
N LEU A 25 -8.08 21.57 5.38
CA LEU A 25 -9.03 22.67 5.49
C LEU A 25 -8.59 23.88 4.66
N ASP A 26 -7.32 24.26 4.74
CA ASP A 26 -6.78 25.38 3.96
C ASP A 26 -6.86 25.07 2.45
N LEU A 27 -6.52 23.86 2.01
CA LEU A 27 -6.71 23.44 0.61
C LEU A 27 -8.17 23.53 0.17
N SER A 28 -9.09 23.01 0.98
CA SER A 28 -10.53 22.96 0.65
C SER A 28 -11.19 24.35 0.63
N ASN A 29 -10.74 25.26 1.49
CA ASN A 29 -11.35 26.59 1.64
C ASN A 29 -10.67 27.67 0.82
N ARG A 30 -9.35 27.61 0.68
CA ARG A 30 -8.51 28.66 0.08
C ARG A 30 -7.77 28.19 -1.16
N GLY A 31 -7.77 26.89 -1.45
CA GLY A 31 -6.98 26.32 -2.52
C GLY A 31 -5.48 26.39 -2.25
N TYR A 32 -5.04 26.60 -1.00
CA TYR A 32 -3.63 26.76 -0.65
C TYR A 32 -3.32 26.00 0.62
N CYS A 33 -2.12 25.40 0.77
CA CYS A 33 -1.65 24.96 2.09
C CYS A 33 -0.14 24.92 2.20
N LYS A 34 0.33 24.86 3.44
CA LYS A 34 1.72 24.63 3.82
C LYS A 34 1.92 23.16 4.21
N LYS A 35 2.20 22.31 3.23
CA LYS A 35 2.34 20.87 3.44
C LYS A 35 3.68 20.55 4.13
N PRO A 36 3.66 19.92 5.32
CA PRO A 36 4.88 19.42 5.93
C PRO A 36 5.47 18.27 5.10
N THR A 37 6.77 18.04 5.26
CA THR A 37 7.48 16.91 4.65
C THR A 37 8.13 16.08 5.75
N PHE A 38 8.01 14.76 5.69
CA PHE A 38 8.60 13.85 6.66
C PHE A 38 9.86 13.22 6.07
N ASP A 39 10.96 13.25 6.82
CA ASP A 39 12.20 12.56 6.48
C ASP A 39 12.15 11.14 7.06
N PHE A 40 12.03 10.13 6.19
CA PHE A 40 11.98 8.73 6.60
C PHE A 40 13.33 8.18 7.06
N GLU A 41 14.45 8.77 6.60
CA GLU A 41 15.79 8.37 7.03
C GLU A 41 16.07 8.90 8.43
N LYS A 42 15.81 10.20 8.66
CA LYS A 42 15.98 10.86 9.97
C LYS A 42 14.81 10.65 10.93
N LYS A 43 13.71 10.04 10.46
CA LYS A 43 12.48 9.76 11.20
C LYS A 43 11.90 10.99 11.91
N ARG A 44 11.90 12.14 11.22
CA ARG A 44 11.40 13.41 11.79
C ARG A 44 10.85 14.34 10.70
N PRO A 45 9.99 15.31 11.05
CA PRO A 45 9.60 16.36 10.13
C PRO A 45 10.82 17.13 9.61
N MET A 46 10.83 17.42 8.31
CA MET A 46 11.77 18.34 7.70
C MET A 46 11.46 19.77 8.12
N PRO A 47 12.48 20.64 8.31
CA PRO A 47 12.26 22.04 8.62
C PRO A 47 11.62 22.80 7.45
N GLU A 48 11.82 22.30 6.23
CA GLU A 48 11.30 22.87 4.99
C GLU A 48 9.85 22.47 4.74
N ILE A 49 9.07 23.47 4.34
CA ILE A 49 7.63 23.37 4.09
C ILE A 49 7.41 23.50 2.58
N THR A 50 6.57 22.62 2.03
CA THR A 50 6.15 22.72 0.63
C THR A 50 4.85 23.50 0.55
N GLU A 51 4.86 24.64 -0.13
CA GLU A 51 3.63 25.39 -0.41
C GLU A 51 2.92 24.79 -1.62
N ILE A 52 1.61 24.57 -1.48
CA ILE A 52 0.75 24.05 -2.54
C ILE A 52 -0.30 25.11 -2.82
N GLN A 53 -0.48 25.45 -4.10
CA GLN A 53 -1.56 26.32 -4.58
C GLN A 53 -2.30 25.59 -5.70
N LEU A 54 -3.58 25.34 -5.49
CA LEU A 54 -4.47 24.80 -6.51
C LEU A 54 -4.77 25.89 -7.55
N PRO A 55 -4.73 25.54 -8.85
CA PRO A 55 -5.25 26.42 -9.88
C PRO A 55 -6.78 26.56 -9.74
N PRO A 56 -7.41 27.56 -10.40
CA PRO A 56 -8.86 27.64 -10.47
C PRO A 56 -9.47 26.33 -10.97
N GLY A 57 -10.39 25.74 -10.18
CA GLY A 57 -10.98 24.43 -10.48
C GLY A 57 -10.06 23.22 -10.28
N GLY A 58 -8.89 23.42 -9.68
CA GLY A 58 -7.93 22.35 -9.39
C GLY A 58 -8.43 21.37 -8.32
N ILE A 59 -7.90 20.15 -8.37
CA ILE A 59 -8.22 19.08 -7.43
C ILE A 59 -6.93 18.67 -6.72
N ALA A 60 -7.01 18.51 -5.39
CA ALA A 60 -5.94 17.89 -4.61
C ALA A 60 -6.21 16.39 -4.48
N ILE A 61 -5.22 15.55 -4.82
CA ILE A 61 -5.25 14.12 -4.53
C ILE A 61 -4.42 13.89 -3.27
N VAL A 62 -5.08 13.37 -2.22
CA VAL A 62 -4.45 13.06 -0.94
C VAL A 62 -4.47 11.55 -0.76
N GLU A 63 -3.28 10.95 -0.77
CA GLU A 63 -3.11 9.52 -0.60
C GLU A 63 -2.48 9.21 0.76
N GLY A 64 -2.99 8.15 1.40
CA GLY A 64 -2.40 7.60 2.60
C GLY A 64 -3.25 6.49 3.18
N ILE A 65 -2.64 5.61 3.97
CA ILE A 65 -3.34 4.49 4.62
C ILE A 65 -4.48 4.95 5.55
N HIS A 66 -4.45 6.20 6.00
CA HIS A 66 -5.45 6.80 6.88
C HIS A 66 -6.41 7.78 6.20
N ALA A 67 -6.39 7.90 4.87
CA ALA A 67 -7.18 8.90 4.15
C ALA A 67 -8.70 8.76 4.32
N LEU A 68 -9.20 7.59 4.76
CA LEU A 68 -10.61 7.35 5.07
C LEU A 68 -10.94 7.45 6.57
N ASN A 69 -9.93 7.65 7.41
CA ASN A 69 -10.12 7.67 8.86
C ASN A 69 -10.89 8.95 9.24
N PRO A 70 -11.98 8.85 10.04
CA PRO A 70 -12.74 10.02 10.49
C PRO A 70 -11.90 11.06 11.24
N LEU A 71 -10.82 10.65 11.90
CA LEU A 71 -9.87 11.59 12.54
C LEU A 71 -9.16 12.51 11.53
N VAL A 72 -9.16 12.14 10.24
CA VAL A 72 -8.63 12.96 9.14
C VAL A 72 -9.76 13.68 8.41
N THR A 73 -10.91 13.02 8.22
CA THR A 73 -11.93 13.50 7.27
C THR A 73 -13.14 14.19 7.91
N ALA A 74 -13.42 14.00 9.20
CA ALA A 74 -14.69 14.42 9.80
C ALA A 74 -14.91 15.94 9.83
N HIS A 75 -13.82 16.71 9.84
CA HIS A 75 -13.85 18.18 9.87
C HIS A 75 -13.92 18.81 8.48
N LEU A 76 -13.74 18.01 7.42
CA LEU A 76 -13.74 18.50 6.05
C LEU A 76 -15.17 18.70 5.53
N PRO A 77 -15.41 19.75 4.73
CA PRO A 77 -16.72 20.01 4.14
C PRO A 77 -17.11 18.89 3.18
N GLY A 78 -18.23 18.22 3.47
CA GLY A 78 -18.67 17.00 2.79
C GLY A 78 -18.94 17.16 1.28
N ASP A 79 -19.27 18.37 0.84
CA ASP A 79 -19.52 18.73 -0.56
C ASP A 79 -18.24 18.98 -1.37
N LYS A 80 -17.08 19.03 -0.71
CA LYS A 80 -15.77 19.26 -1.34
C LYS A 80 -14.81 18.07 -1.23
N ILE A 81 -15.29 16.93 -0.73
CA ILE A 81 -14.49 15.72 -0.55
C ILE A 81 -15.09 14.57 -1.34
N LEU A 82 -14.23 13.84 -2.04
CA LEU A 82 -14.54 12.55 -2.64
C LEU A 82 -13.59 11.51 -2.05
N LYS A 83 -14.14 10.51 -1.36
CA LYS A 83 -13.36 9.44 -0.71
C LYS A 83 -13.26 8.23 -1.62
N MET A 84 -12.03 7.81 -1.90
CA MET A 84 -11.75 6.63 -2.72
C MET A 84 -11.04 5.54 -1.91
N TYR A 85 -11.51 4.30 -2.03
CA TYR A 85 -10.85 3.12 -1.48
C TYR A 85 -10.33 2.22 -2.60
N VAL A 86 -9.01 2.13 -2.72
CA VAL A 86 -8.34 1.27 -3.71
C VAL A 86 -7.74 0.05 -2.99
N SER A 87 -8.16 -1.16 -3.37
CA SER A 87 -7.62 -2.39 -2.77
C SER A 87 -7.76 -3.60 -3.69
N VAL A 88 -7.00 -4.66 -3.38
CA VAL A 88 -7.28 -5.99 -3.93
C VAL A 88 -8.53 -6.52 -3.24
N LYS A 89 -9.67 -6.55 -3.95
CA LYS A 89 -10.96 -6.90 -3.34
C LYS A 89 -11.32 -8.37 -3.43
N GLN A 90 -10.70 -9.10 -4.35
CA GLN A 90 -10.98 -10.52 -4.57
C GLN A 90 -9.70 -11.33 -4.67
N GLY A 91 -9.81 -12.61 -4.34
CA GLY A 91 -8.76 -13.59 -4.57
C GLY A 91 -8.91 -14.25 -5.94
N ILE A 92 -8.02 -15.18 -6.22
CA ILE A 92 -8.10 -16.06 -7.38
C ILE A 92 -8.48 -17.45 -6.89
N LYS A 93 -9.46 -18.05 -7.57
CA LYS A 93 -10.03 -19.34 -7.24
C LYS A 93 -9.95 -20.30 -8.42
N ASP A 94 -9.93 -21.59 -8.12
CA ASP A 94 -10.07 -22.69 -9.08
C ASP A 94 -11.23 -23.56 -8.59
N GLY A 95 -12.40 -23.43 -9.23
CA GLY A 95 -13.66 -23.88 -8.66
C GLY A 95 -13.94 -23.24 -7.29
N ASP A 96 -14.18 -24.06 -6.27
CA ASP A 96 -14.42 -23.63 -4.89
C ASP A 96 -13.13 -23.39 -4.09
N GLU A 97 -11.97 -23.80 -4.62
CA GLU A 97 -10.70 -23.66 -3.93
C GLU A 97 -10.13 -22.23 -4.06
N VAL A 98 -9.78 -21.60 -2.94
CA VAL A 98 -9.07 -20.32 -2.95
C VAL A 98 -7.57 -20.55 -3.11
N ILE A 99 -7.05 -20.19 -4.29
CA ILE A 99 -5.64 -20.37 -4.64
C ILE A 99 -4.81 -19.26 -4.01
N LEU A 100 -5.18 -18.01 -4.30
CA LEU A 100 -4.60 -16.83 -3.69
C LEU A 100 -5.72 -15.98 -3.11
N SER A 101 -5.70 -15.78 -1.80
CA SER A 101 -6.58 -14.80 -1.15
C SER A 101 -6.17 -13.36 -1.53
N PRO A 102 -7.03 -12.35 -1.34
CA PRO A 102 -6.64 -10.95 -1.48
C PRO A 102 -5.40 -10.59 -0.63
N ARG A 103 -5.27 -11.20 0.54
CA ARG A 103 -4.12 -11.02 1.45
C ARG A 103 -2.85 -11.62 0.85
N ASN A 104 -2.94 -12.79 0.22
CA ASN A 104 -1.80 -13.42 -0.46
C ASN A 104 -1.33 -12.57 -1.64
N LEU A 105 -2.25 -12.07 -2.47
CA LEU A 105 -1.92 -11.18 -3.59
C LEU A 105 -1.20 -9.91 -3.13
N ARG A 106 -1.71 -9.28 -2.06
CA ARG A 106 -1.06 -8.09 -1.48
C ARG A 106 0.31 -8.40 -0.90
N LEU A 107 0.48 -9.56 -0.26
CA LEU A 107 1.79 -9.99 0.23
C LEU A 107 2.77 -10.20 -0.93
N VAL A 108 2.35 -10.84 -2.02
CA VAL A 108 3.18 -11.04 -3.23
C VAL A 108 3.60 -9.71 -3.84
N ARG A 109 2.64 -8.79 -4.07
CA ARG A 109 2.93 -7.43 -4.54
C ARG A 109 3.96 -6.73 -3.65
N ARG A 110 3.78 -6.82 -2.33
CA ARG A 110 4.67 -6.20 -1.35
C ARG A 110 6.05 -6.82 -1.36
N LEU A 111 6.15 -8.15 -1.43
CA LEU A 111 7.42 -8.88 -1.47
C LEU A 111 8.28 -8.43 -2.66
N VAL A 112 7.68 -8.43 -3.85
CA VAL A 112 8.36 -8.06 -5.10
C VAL A 112 8.75 -6.59 -5.09
N ARG A 113 7.81 -5.70 -4.73
CA ARG A 113 8.07 -4.24 -4.69
C ARG A 113 9.11 -3.85 -3.65
N ASP A 114 8.98 -4.35 -2.42
CA ASP A 114 9.85 -3.95 -1.32
C ASP A 114 11.29 -4.43 -1.58
N TYR A 115 11.47 -5.57 -2.24
CA TYR A 115 12.79 -6.02 -2.71
C TYR A 115 13.36 -5.10 -3.79
N HIS A 116 12.62 -4.89 -4.89
CA HIS A 116 13.13 -4.14 -6.05
C HIS A 116 13.31 -2.64 -5.81
N PHE A 117 12.44 -2.02 -5.00
CA PHE A 117 12.37 -0.56 -4.88
C PHE A 117 12.65 -0.03 -3.47
N ARG A 118 12.77 -0.90 -2.46
CA ARG A 118 12.99 -0.48 -1.06
C ARG A 118 14.17 -1.18 -0.39
N ALA A 119 14.99 -1.91 -1.16
CA ALA A 119 16.15 -2.65 -0.66
C ALA A 119 15.83 -3.47 0.61
N THR A 120 14.64 -4.07 0.64
CA THR A 120 14.12 -4.79 1.80
C THR A 120 14.13 -6.28 1.52
N GLU A 121 14.90 -7.02 2.31
CA GLU A 121 15.00 -8.47 2.18
C GLU A 121 13.63 -9.17 2.39
N PRO A 122 13.36 -10.28 1.68
CA PRO A 122 12.09 -11.02 1.75
C PRO A 122 11.64 -11.34 3.17
N GLU A 123 12.56 -11.78 4.03
CA GLU A 123 12.28 -12.17 5.41
C GLU A 123 11.79 -10.98 6.26
N LYS A 124 12.34 -9.78 6.02
CA LYS A 124 11.91 -8.56 6.70
C LYS A 124 10.48 -8.16 6.29
N THR A 125 10.13 -8.36 5.03
CA THR A 125 8.75 -8.17 4.55
C THR A 125 7.80 -9.14 5.23
N LEU A 126 8.14 -10.44 5.29
CA LEU A 126 7.33 -11.45 5.98
C LEU A 126 7.14 -11.14 7.47
N LYS A 127 8.22 -10.73 8.14
CA LYS A 127 8.20 -10.32 9.55
C LYS A 127 7.24 -9.15 9.81
N SER A 128 7.26 -8.12 8.98
CA SER A 128 6.40 -6.94 9.15
C SER A 128 4.93 -7.19 8.77
N TRP A 129 4.63 -8.25 8.02
CA TRP A 129 3.31 -8.48 7.43
C TRP A 129 2.18 -8.59 8.47
N GLY A 130 2.46 -9.21 9.62
CA GLY A 130 1.49 -9.31 10.72
C GLY A 130 1.07 -7.95 11.24
N ALA A 131 2.03 -7.04 11.48
CA ALA A 131 1.78 -5.69 11.95
C ALA A 131 0.99 -4.86 10.92
N VAL A 132 1.36 -4.95 9.63
CA VAL A 132 0.63 -4.29 8.54
C VAL A 132 -0.84 -4.72 8.50
N CYS A 133 -1.10 -6.03 8.59
CA CYS A 133 -2.47 -6.54 8.58
C CYS A 133 -3.26 -6.12 9.82
N ARG A 134 -2.61 -6.03 10.98
CA ARG A 134 -3.23 -5.52 12.21
C ARG A 134 -3.58 -4.04 12.05
N GLY A 135 -2.65 -3.21 11.58
CA GLY A 135 -2.88 -1.78 11.33
C GLY A 135 -4.03 -1.56 10.36
N GLU A 136 -4.09 -2.33 9.27
CA GLU A 136 -5.22 -2.30 8.35
C GLU A 136 -6.56 -2.64 9.01
N ASN A 137 -6.61 -3.68 9.83
CA ASN A 137 -7.84 -4.09 10.53
C ASN A 137 -8.34 -3.02 11.52
N LEU A 138 -7.43 -2.28 12.15
CA LEU A 138 -7.74 -1.25 13.13
C LEU A 138 -8.10 0.09 12.47
N PHE A 139 -7.37 0.48 11.43
CA PHE A 139 -7.37 1.87 10.96
C PHE A 139 -7.87 2.06 9.53
N ILE A 140 -8.14 0.99 8.78
CA ILE A 140 -8.56 1.05 7.37
C ILE A 140 -9.87 0.31 7.15
N GLN A 141 -9.93 -0.98 7.51
CA GLN A 141 -11.09 -1.84 7.28
C GLN A 141 -12.40 -1.31 7.89
N PRO A 142 -12.41 -0.70 9.11
CA PRO A 142 -13.63 -0.14 9.69
C PRO A 142 -14.23 0.99 8.84
N PHE A 143 -13.38 1.73 8.13
CA PHE A 143 -13.76 2.93 7.41
C PHE A 143 -13.96 2.71 5.91
N LYS A 144 -13.64 1.53 5.36
CA LYS A 144 -13.82 1.26 3.91
C LYS A 144 -15.23 1.50 3.39
N ARG A 145 -16.27 1.38 4.24
CA ARG A 145 -17.68 1.61 3.85
C ARG A 145 -18.03 3.10 3.77
N THR A 146 -17.15 3.99 4.24
CA THR A 146 -17.34 5.44 4.17
C THR A 146 -16.84 6.02 2.85
N SER A 147 -16.18 5.23 1.99
CA SER A 147 -15.72 5.68 0.68
C SER A 147 -16.88 5.80 -0.30
N ASP A 148 -16.86 6.84 -1.12
CA ASP A 148 -17.82 7.08 -2.19
C ASP A 148 -17.52 6.20 -3.41
N ILE A 149 -16.23 5.97 -3.68
CA ILE A 149 -15.75 5.14 -4.79
C ILE A 149 -14.88 4.01 -4.24
N THR A 150 -15.08 2.80 -4.77
CA THR A 150 -14.25 1.65 -4.41
C THR A 150 -13.67 0.99 -5.67
N VAL A 151 -12.35 0.97 -5.79
CA VAL A 151 -11.64 0.40 -6.94
C VAL A 151 -11.04 -0.95 -6.58
N ASN A 152 -11.31 -1.97 -7.38
CA ASN A 152 -10.60 -3.25 -7.28
C ASN A 152 -9.32 -3.16 -8.11
N SER A 153 -8.16 -3.12 -7.46
CA SER A 153 -6.87 -2.95 -8.16
C SER A 153 -6.27 -4.25 -8.67
N ILE A 154 -6.96 -5.38 -8.54
CA ILE A 154 -6.47 -6.68 -9.04
C ILE A 154 -6.31 -6.64 -10.57
N HIS A 155 -5.18 -7.13 -11.05
CA HIS A 155 -5.03 -7.57 -12.44
C HIS A 155 -5.02 -9.09 -12.40
N ILE A 156 -5.99 -9.76 -13.01
CA ILE A 156 -6.22 -11.20 -12.75
C ILE A 156 -5.03 -12.09 -13.10
N TYR A 157 -4.20 -11.66 -14.05
CA TYR A 157 -2.98 -12.35 -14.48
C TYR A 157 -1.73 -11.92 -13.70
N GLU A 158 -1.84 -11.01 -12.72
CA GLU A 158 -0.67 -10.53 -11.98
C GLU A 158 0.17 -11.62 -11.31
N PRO A 159 -0.38 -12.75 -10.80
CA PRO A 159 0.49 -13.79 -10.27
C PRO A 159 1.35 -14.42 -11.37
N CYS A 160 0.85 -14.51 -12.61
CA CYS A 160 1.58 -15.08 -13.73
C CYS A 160 2.85 -14.29 -14.07
N VAL A 161 2.82 -12.96 -13.93
CA VAL A 161 3.98 -12.09 -14.18
C VAL A 161 4.84 -11.85 -12.94
N LEU A 162 4.24 -11.85 -11.74
CA LEU A 162 4.97 -11.64 -10.48
C LEU A 162 5.60 -12.93 -9.93
N CYS A 163 5.13 -14.11 -10.34
CA CYS A 163 5.55 -15.38 -9.74
C CYS A 163 7.04 -15.66 -9.94
N HIS A 164 7.66 -15.26 -11.06
CA HIS A 164 9.10 -15.47 -11.26
C HIS A 164 9.92 -14.86 -10.12
N ASP A 165 9.75 -13.56 -9.89
CA ASP A 165 10.46 -12.83 -8.86
C ASP A 165 10.02 -13.29 -7.47
N ALA A 166 8.71 -13.42 -7.25
CA ALA A 166 8.19 -13.86 -5.95
C ALA A 166 8.72 -15.25 -5.56
N LEU A 167 8.79 -16.21 -6.48
CA LEU A 167 9.32 -17.54 -6.21
C LEU A 167 10.82 -17.49 -5.90
N ALA A 168 11.61 -16.67 -6.62
CA ALA A 168 13.03 -16.48 -6.33
C ALA A 168 13.24 -15.93 -4.91
N LEU A 169 12.47 -14.91 -4.52
CA LEU A 169 12.51 -14.30 -3.18
C LEU A 169 12.04 -15.25 -2.08
N LEU A 170 11.03 -16.08 -2.34
CA LEU A 170 10.57 -17.08 -1.36
C LEU A 170 11.56 -18.23 -1.20
N ASN A 171 12.31 -18.57 -2.26
CA ASN A 171 13.35 -19.60 -2.22
C ASN A 171 14.61 -19.16 -1.46
N SER A 172 14.85 -17.86 -1.30
CA SER A 172 16.00 -17.37 -0.52
C SER A 172 15.78 -17.41 1.00
N ILE A 173 14.55 -17.67 1.45
CA ILE A 173 14.24 -17.82 2.88
C ILE A 173 14.88 -19.10 3.41
N HIS A 174 15.74 -18.96 4.41
CA HIS A 174 16.48 -20.08 5.00
C HIS A 174 15.52 -21.06 5.72
N PRO A 175 15.74 -22.39 5.66
CA PRO A 175 14.91 -23.39 6.36
C PRO A 175 14.78 -23.22 7.88
N ALA A 176 15.76 -22.56 8.51
CA ALA A 176 15.73 -22.24 9.94
C ALA A 176 14.96 -20.95 10.29
N SER A 177 14.45 -20.22 9.30
CA SER A 177 13.65 -19.01 9.51
C SER A 177 12.29 -19.37 10.11
N GLU A 178 11.80 -18.55 11.05
CA GLU A 178 10.43 -18.66 11.57
C GLU A 178 9.36 -18.46 10.48
N PHE A 179 9.72 -17.86 9.34
CA PHE A 179 8.82 -17.59 8.21
C PHE A 179 8.88 -18.65 7.11
N TYR A 180 9.68 -19.71 7.26
CA TYR A 180 9.89 -20.72 6.22
C TYR A 180 8.59 -21.39 5.78
N ASP A 181 7.73 -21.79 6.73
CA ASP A 181 6.44 -22.43 6.41
C ASP A 181 5.51 -21.49 5.64
N THR A 182 5.48 -20.21 6.00
CA THR A 182 4.71 -19.19 5.27
C THR A 182 5.24 -19.03 3.84
N ALA A 183 6.56 -19.04 3.68
CA ALA A 183 7.18 -18.93 2.37
C ALA A 183 6.88 -20.15 1.49
N MET A 184 6.95 -21.36 2.06
CA MET A 184 6.65 -22.61 1.35
C MET A 184 5.18 -22.72 0.96
N ASP A 185 4.24 -22.31 1.82
CA ASP A 185 2.81 -22.27 1.45
C ASP A 185 2.56 -21.31 0.28
N LEU A 186 3.12 -20.09 0.35
CA LEU A 186 2.93 -19.10 -0.72
C LEU A 186 3.59 -19.55 -2.02
N LYS A 187 4.76 -20.18 -1.96
CA LYS A 187 5.44 -20.81 -3.10
C LYS A 187 4.55 -21.86 -3.76
N ARG A 188 4.02 -22.81 -2.97
CA ARG A 188 3.13 -23.88 -3.46
C ARG A 188 1.91 -23.31 -4.19
N ARG A 189 1.33 -22.23 -3.68
CA ARG A 189 0.20 -21.53 -4.34
C ARG A 189 0.62 -20.86 -5.64
N LEU A 190 1.75 -20.17 -5.65
CA LEU A 190 2.27 -19.48 -6.83
C LEU A 190 2.71 -20.44 -7.95
N SER A 191 3.19 -21.64 -7.60
CA SER A 191 3.55 -22.69 -8.56
C SER A 191 2.36 -23.20 -9.40
N ARG A 192 1.13 -22.84 -9.06
CA ARG A 192 -0.06 -23.16 -9.87
C ARG A 192 -0.28 -22.23 -11.06
N PHE A 193 0.45 -21.12 -11.13
CA PHE A 193 0.30 -20.12 -12.18
C PHE A 193 1.36 -20.32 -13.26
N VAL A 194 0.95 -20.24 -14.52
CA VAL A 194 1.87 -20.25 -15.66
C VAL A 194 2.64 -18.94 -15.68
N GLN A 195 3.95 -19.01 -15.79
CA GLN A 195 4.79 -17.81 -15.84
C GLN A 195 4.59 -17.09 -17.19
N ILE A 196 4.39 -15.78 -17.10
CA ILE A 196 4.34 -14.89 -18.27
C ILE A 196 5.54 -13.96 -18.18
N ASP A 197 6.25 -13.80 -19.29
CA ASP A 197 7.37 -12.87 -19.38
C ASP A 197 6.92 -11.44 -19.04
N ALA A 198 7.58 -10.83 -18.04
CA ALA A 198 7.35 -9.46 -17.64
C ALA A 198 7.64 -8.45 -18.78
N GLY A 199 8.43 -8.83 -19.78
CA GLY A 199 8.66 -8.06 -21.01
C GLY A 199 7.39 -7.81 -21.83
N LEU A 200 6.38 -8.69 -21.72
CA LEU A 200 5.10 -8.56 -22.43
C LEU A 200 4.14 -7.56 -21.77
N VAL A 201 4.42 -7.14 -20.54
CA VAL A 201 3.57 -6.17 -19.83
C VAL A 201 3.79 -4.77 -20.43
N PRO A 202 2.74 -4.04 -20.84
CA PRO A 202 2.92 -2.68 -21.36
C PRO A 202 3.69 -1.77 -20.37
N ARG A 203 4.48 -0.82 -20.90
CA ARG A 203 5.31 0.07 -20.06
C ARG A 203 4.49 1.11 -19.29
N ASP A 204 3.28 1.37 -19.74
CA ASP A 204 2.26 2.22 -19.12
C ASP A 204 1.29 1.44 -18.21
N SER A 205 1.50 0.13 -18.03
CA SER A 205 0.70 -0.68 -17.11
C SER A 205 1.03 -0.37 -15.65
N LEU A 206 0.00 -0.31 -14.80
CA LEU A 206 0.18 -0.19 -13.33
C LEU A 206 0.98 -1.35 -12.72
N LEU A 207 1.04 -2.53 -13.36
CA LEU A 207 1.86 -3.64 -12.88
C LEU A 207 3.36 -3.33 -12.93
N ARG A 208 3.77 -2.30 -13.69
CA ARG A 208 5.16 -1.82 -13.73
C ARG A 208 5.60 -1.17 -12.42
N GLU A 209 4.67 -0.81 -11.52
CA GLU A 209 4.99 -0.43 -10.14
C GLU A 209 5.69 -1.57 -9.37
N PHE A 210 5.37 -2.82 -9.70
CA PHE A 210 5.95 -4.00 -9.07
C PHE A 210 7.11 -4.59 -9.89
N LEU A 211 7.00 -4.57 -11.22
CA LEU A 211 7.96 -5.22 -12.13
C LEU A 211 9.12 -4.31 -12.56
N GLY A 212 8.99 -2.99 -12.39
CA GLY A 212 9.96 -2.02 -12.90
C GLY A 212 9.86 -1.78 -14.41
N GLY A 213 10.66 -0.83 -14.90
CA GLY A 213 10.71 -0.46 -16.33
C GLY A 213 9.51 0.36 -16.84
N GLY A 214 8.65 0.83 -15.93
CA GLY A 214 7.49 1.67 -16.25
C GLY A 214 7.87 3.04 -16.81
N ILE A 215 6.92 3.66 -17.53
CA ILE A 215 6.97 5.07 -17.91
C ILE A 215 5.78 5.74 -17.23
N TYR A 216 6.05 6.81 -16.49
CA TYR A 216 5.03 7.64 -15.85
C TYR A 216 5.09 9.01 -16.52
N PHE A 217 3.93 9.50 -17.00
CA PHE A 217 3.79 10.80 -17.67
C PHE A 217 3.35 11.88 -16.69
#